data_AF-A0A942TCK1-F1
#
_entry.id   AF-A0A942TCK1-F1
#
_cell.length_a   1.000
_cell.length_b   1.000
_cell.length_c   1.000
_cell.angle_alpha   90.00
_cell.angle_beta   90.00
_cell.angle_gamma   90.00
#
_symmetry.space_group_name_H-M   'P 1'
#
loop_
_entity.id
_entity.type
_entity.pdbx_description
1 polymer ?
#
loop_
_entity_poly.entity_id
_entity_poly.type
_entity_poly.pdbx_seq_one_letter_code
_entity_poly.pdbx_strand_id
1 'polypeptide(L)' 'MENGLIALNALSYFVLNIVLRNGRNPKYDLRDWAPNHEKMGKGVTLTKEELEKLGEILSELE' A
#
# COMPACT_ATOMS: atom_id res chain seq x y z
N MET A 1 4.70 -3.26 12.02
CA MET A 1 4.35 -2.87 10.65
C MET A 1 4.87 -1.47 10.50
N GLU A 2 5.82 -1.25 9.60
CA GLU A 2 6.22 0.10 9.22
C GLU A 2 5.26 0.55 8.11
N ASN A 3 4.65 1.73 8.29
CA ASN A 3 3.60 2.24 7.41
C ASN A 3 4.06 3.58 6.82
N GLY A 4 3.86 3.76 5.52
CA GLY A 4 4.03 5.03 4.82
C GLY A 4 2.66 5.55 4.38
N LEU A 5 2.28 6.76 4.80
CA LEU A 5 1.06 7.41 4.33
C LEU A 5 1.26 7.83 2.86
N ILE A 6 0.38 7.41 1.95
CA ILE A 6 0.51 7.74 0.51
C ILE A 6 -0.53 8.76 0.06
N ALA A 7 -1.74 8.75 0.61
CA ALA A 7 -2.74 9.76 0.31
C ALA A 7 -3.78 9.93 1.43
N LEU A 8 -4.33 11.14 1.56
CA LEU A 8 -5.39 11.51 2.49
C LEU A 8 -6.63 11.94 1.68
N ASN A 9 -7.83 11.45 2.04
CA ASN A 9 -9.08 12.07 1.62
C ASN A 9 -9.94 12.43 2.86
N ALA A 10 -11.01 13.20 2.66
CA ALA A 10 -11.83 13.76 3.74
C ALA A 10 -12.50 12.72 4.67
N LEU A 11 -12.55 11.44 4.27
CA LEU A 11 -13.24 10.36 4.99
C LEU A 11 -12.36 9.11 5.23
N SER A 12 -11.21 8.96 4.55
CA SER A 12 -10.29 7.81 4.69
C SER A 12 -8.81 8.15 4.44
N TYR A 13 -7.94 7.25 4.88
CA TYR A 13 -6.50 7.29 4.62
C TYR A 13 -6.12 6.15 3.65
N PHE A 14 -5.43 6.50 2.56
CA PHE A 14 -4.74 5.54 1.69
C PHE A 14 -3.32 5.35 2.19
N VAL A 15 -3.05 4.16 2.73
CA VAL A 15 -1.78 3.83 3.37
C VAL A 15 -1.11 2.72 2.57
N LEU A 16 0.18 2.91 2.26
CA LEU A 16 1.01 1.79 1.83
C LEU A 16 1.64 1.16 3.07
N ASN A 17 1.30 -0.10 3.28
CA ASN A 17 1.89 -0.87 4.36
C ASN A 17 2.95 -1.82 3.81
N ILE A 18 4.10 -1.88 4.48
CA ILE A 18 5.11 -2.91 4.22
C ILE A 18 4.82 -4.07 5.16
N VAL A 19 4.40 -5.19 4.58
CA VAL A 19 4.07 -6.41 5.32
C VAL A 19 5.21 -7.40 5.19
N LEU A 20 6.02 -7.49 6.25
CA LEU A 20 7.03 -8.52 6.43
C LEU A 20 6.40 -9.74 7.09
N ARG A 21 6.49 -10.92 6.46
CA ARG A 21 5.91 -12.16 6.98
C ARG A 21 7.02 -13.19 7.22
N ASN A 22 7.39 -13.45 8.48
CA ASN A 22 8.29 -14.53 8.96
C ASN A 22 9.24 -15.14 7.90
N GLY A 23 10.26 -14.37 7.48
CA GLY A 23 11.32 -14.87 6.58
C GLY A 23 10.92 -15.07 5.12
N ARG A 24 9.74 -14.59 4.70
CA ARG A 24 9.31 -14.55 3.29
C ARG A 24 9.50 -13.15 2.72
N ASN A 25 9.56 -13.06 1.39
CA ASN A 25 9.70 -11.79 0.69
C ASN A 25 8.64 -10.76 1.17
N PRO A 26 9.05 -9.49 1.37
CA PRO A 26 8.14 -8.42 1.74
C PRO A 26 7.03 -8.29 0.70
N LYS A 27 5.80 -8.07 1.19
CA LYS A 27 4.66 -7.68 0.36
C LYS A 27 4.25 -6.26 0.68
N TYR A 28 3.75 -5.57 -0.33
CA TYR A 28 3.36 -4.18 -0.30
C TYR A 28 1.86 -4.09 -0.42
N ASP A 29 1.21 -3.40 0.50
CA ASP A 29 -0.24 -3.44 0.60
C ASP A 29 -0.83 -2.04 0.48
N LEU A 30 -1.61 -1.83 -0.58
CA LEU A 30 -2.28 -0.58 -0.91
C LEU A 30 -3.77 -0.76 -0.71
N ARG A 31 -4.31 -0.19 0.37
CA ARG A 31 -5.75 -0.24 0.64
C ARG A 31 -6.22 0.97 1.44
N ASP A 32 -7.52 1.22 1.31
CA ASP A 32 -8.23 2.12 2.22
C ASP A 32 -8.35 1.49 3.61
N TRP A 33 -8.04 2.28 4.63
CA TRP A 33 -8.32 1.96 6.01
C TRP A 33 -9.27 2.97 6.62
N ALA A 34 -10.18 2.49 7.47
CA ALA A 34 -10.93 3.37 8.36
C ALA A 34 -9.95 4.16 9.25
N PRO A 35 -10.29 5.38 9.68
CA PRO A 35 -9.41 6.23 10.51
C PRO A 35 -8.80 5.52 11.73
N ASN A 36 -9.55 4.62 12.34
CA ASN A 36 -9.13 3.87 13.53
C ASN A 36 -8.45 2.52 13.21
N HIS A 37 -8.16 2.21 11.94
CA HIS A 37 -7.66 0.92 11.47
C HIS A 37 -8.54 -0.31 11.83
N GLU A 38 -9.80 -0.09 12.21
CA GLU A 38 -10.72 -1.15 12.63
C GLU A 38 -11.26 -2.00 11.47
N LYS A 39 -11.29 -1.44 10.26
CA LYS A 39 -11.77 -2.10 9.05
C LYS A 39 -10.88 -1.77 7.86
N MET A 40 -10.63 -2.81 7.06
CA MET A 40 -9.96 -2.71 5.77
C MET A 40 -10.98 -2.62 4.64
N GLY A 41 -10.78 -1.66 3.73
CA GLY A 41 -11.53 -1.53 2.49
C GLY A 41 -11.01 -2.47 1.39
N LYS A 42 -11.47 -2.25 0.15
CA LYS A 42 -10.87 -2.90 -1.02
C LYS A 42 -9.45 -2.39 -1.21
N GLY A 43 -8.58 -3.26 -1.68
CA GLY A 43 -7.19 -2.92 -1.96
C GLY A 43 -6.47 -4.03 -2.70
N VAL A 44 -5.19 -3.80 -2.95
CA VAL A 44 -4.31 -4.72 -3.66
C VAL A 44 -3.05 -4.96 -2.83
N THR A 45 -2.62 -6.22 -2.80
CA THR A 45 -1.33 -6.60 -2.27
C THR A 45 -0.41 -6.89 -3.44
N LEU A 46 0.70 -6.17 -3.51
CA LEU A 46 1.73 -6.26 -4.53
C LEU A 46 2.97 -6.97 -3.99
N THR A 47 3.63 -7.71 -4.85
CA THR A 47 5.01 -8.13 -4.69
C THR A 47 5.96 -6.96 -4.97
N LYS A 48 7.25 -7.15 -4.68
CA LYS A 48 8.27 -6.14 -4.99
C LYS A 48 8.33 -5.83 -6.48
N GLU A 49 8.33 -6.86 -7.32
CA GLU A 49 8.41 -6.72 -8.79
C GLU A 49 7.19 -5.97 -9.35
N GLU A 50 5.98 -6.27 -8.85
CA GLU A 50 4.77 -5.55 -9.24
C GLU A 50 4.80 -4.08 -8.79
N LEU A 51 5.34 -3.79 -7.61
CA LEU A 51 5.49 -2.42 -7.12
C LEU A 51 6.50 -1.62 -7.94
N GLU A 52 7.63 -2.23 -8.30
CA GLU A 52 8.65 -1.60 -9.17
C GLU A 52 8.05 -1.29 -10.54
N LYS A 53 7.32 -2.24 -11.14
CA LYS A 53 6.63 -2.03 -12.42
C LYS A 53 5.58 -0.91 -12.34
N LEU A 54 4.83 -0.85 -11.24
CA LEU A 54 3.89 0.24 -11.00
C LEU A 54 4.63 1.60 -10.93
N GLY A 55 5.77 1.66 -10.24
CA GLY A 55 6.61 2.86 -10.16
C GLY A 55 7.13 3.32 -11.53
N GLU A 56 7.55 2.39 -12.38
CA GLU A 56 7.93 2.69 -13.78
C GLU A 56 6.77 3.33 -14.55
N ILE A 57 5.60 2.68 -14.55
CA ILE A 57 4.40 3.18 -15.26
C ILE A 57 4.00 4.57 -14.75
N LEU A 58 4.01 4.78 -13.43
CA LEU A 58 3.67 6.07 -12.84
C LEU A 58 4.66 7.17 -13.23
N SER A 59 5.94 6.84 -13.40
CA SER A 59 6.97 7.80 -13.83
C SER A 59 6.84 8.19 -15.31
N GLU A 60 6.21 7.34 -16.13
CA GLU A 60 5.91 7.62 -17.54
C GLU A 60 4.64 8.46 -17.74
N LEU A 61 3.85 8.69 -16.68
CA LEU A 61 2.64 9.54 -16.73
C LEU A 61 2.94 11.04 -16.55
N GLU A 62 4.20 11.41 -16.32
CA GLU A 62 4.67 12.81 -16.28
C GLU A 62 4.94 13.41 -17.67
#